data_AF-A0A935B8I9-F1
#
_entry.id   AF-A0A935B8I9-F1
#
_cell.length_a   1.000
_cell.length_b   1.000
_cell.length_c   1.000
_cell.angle_alpha   90.00
_cell.angle_beta   90.00
_cell.angle_gamma   90.00
#
_symmetry.space_group_name_H-M   'P 1'
#
loop_
_entity.id
_entity.type
_entity.pdbx_description
1 polymer ?
#
loop_
_entity_poly.entity_id
_entity_poly.type
_entity_poly.pdbx_seq_one_letter_code
_entity_poly.pdbx_strand_id
1 'polypeptide(L)'
;MRHRHWRGKWSRDEYDATLLVSGFSLGEGIAVLALLGGLIALALNPARTSIDHFAATETLLMSTPHRIDWSEQWAIHGEIPASGSEAITRGNTLRQSNGRSIKDPSDLGRFISSVDQRATDGMIVFTLKAPAPQPTIAFRAAFGPGESPATMLWLCGRALVPRGFVRVGADRTSLVDAKLPSPCRGTS
;
A
#
# COMPACT_ATOMS: atom_id res chain seq x y z
N MET A 1 26.29 77.78 -1.60
CA MET A 1 26.16 76.47 -2.27
C MET A 1 27.53 75.80 -2.29
N ARG A 2 27.72 74.68 -1.56
CA ARG A 2 28.98 73.92 -1.51
C ARG A 2 28.66 72.46 -1.79
N HIS A 3 29.13 71.95 -2.93
CA HIS A 3 29.06 70.53 -3.28
C HIS A 3 30.03 69.74 -2.39
N ARG A 4 29.52 68.85 -1.54
CA ARG A 4 30.33 67.84 -0.84
C ARG A 4 30.44 66.60 -1.72
N HIS A 5 31.66 66.34 -2.16
CA HIS A 5 32.05 65.15 -2.89
C HIS A 5 32.21 63.99 -1.89
N TRP A 6 31.27 63.05 -1.88
CA TRP A 6 31.41 61.81 -1.13
C TRP A 6 32.26 60.82 -1.93
N ARG A 7 33.54 60.68 -1.55
CA ARG A 7 34.36 59.54 -1.98
C ARG A 7 34.08 58.36 -1.05
N GLY A 8 33.28 57.41 -1.52
CA GLY A 8 33.09 56.12 -0.85
C GLY A 8 34.41 55.34 -0.85
N LYS A 9 34.96 55.10 0.34
CA LYS A 9 35.98 54.06 0.56
C LYS A 9 35.26 52.71 0.48
N TRP A 10 35.40 52.03 -0.64
CA TRP A 10 35.05 50.62 -0.77
C TRP A 10 35.93 49.82 0.20
N SER A 11 35.32 49.17 1.20
CA SER A 11 36.04 48.32 2.16
C SER A 11 36.47 47.04 1.46
N ARG A 12 37.60 46.48 1.88
CA ARG A 12 38.22 45.28 1.28
C ARG A 12 37.38 44.01 1.45
N ASP A 13 36.25 44.07 2.16
CA ASP A 13 35.45 42.90 2.52
C ASP A 13 34.59 42.37 1.35
N GLU A 14 34.42 43.14 0.27
CA GLU A 14 33.69 42.69 -0.94
C GLU A 14 34.51 41.77 -1.86
N TYR A 15 35.83 41.67 -1.68
CA TYR A 15 36.68 40.82 -2.54
C TYR A 15 36.73 39.35 -2.11
N ASP A 16 36.38 39.02 -0.87
CA ASP A 16 36.42 37.63 -0.40
C ASP A 16 35.16 36.84 -0.77
N ALA A 17 34.03 37.52 -1.04
CA ALA A 17 32.82 36.85 -1.50
C ALA A 17 32.90 36.38 -2.96
N THR A 18 33.79 36.97 -3.77
CA THR A 18 33.97 36.59 -5.19
C THR A 18 34.96 35.43 -5.38
N LEU A 19 35.79 35.12 -4.40
CA LEU A 19 36.77 34.03 -4.45
C LEU A 19 36.20 32.64 -4.15
N LEU A 20 34.98 32.56 -3.59
CA LEU A 20 34.24 31.30 -3.46
C LEU A 20 33.55 30.86 -4.77
N VAL A 21 33.44 31.76 -5.75
CA VAL A 21 32.75 31.49 -7.04
C VAL A 21 33.74 31.09 -8.15
N SER A 22 35.04 31.21 -7.93
CA SER A 22 36.08 30.95 -8.94
C SER A 22 36.66 29.52 -8.94
N GLY A 23 36.08 28.59 -8.16
CA GLY A 23 36.53 27.20 -8.09
C GLY A 23 35.59 26.16 -8.71
N PHE A 24 34.31 26.49 -8.91
CA PHE A 24 33.31 25.52 -9.37
C PHE A 24 33.05 25.70 -10.86
N SER A 25 33.72 24.90 -11.68
CA SER A 25 33.48 24.94 -13.12
C SER A 25 32.06 24.48 -13.43
N LEU A 26 31.42 25.07 -14.45
CA LEU A 26 30.10 24.63 -14.90
C LEU A 26 30.08 23.14 -15.26
N GLY A 27 31.22 22.59 -15.71
CA GLY A 27 31.40 21.16 -15.94
C GLY A 27 31.36 20.32 -14.66
N GLU A 28 31.95 20.79 -13.57
CA GLU A 28 31.89 20.13 -12.25
C GLU A 28 30.45 20.12 -11.71
N GLY A 29 29.72 21.22 -11.88
CA GLY A 29 28.30 21.29 -11.52
C GLY A 29 27.43 20.29 -12.28
N ILE A 30 27.61 20.18 -13.59
CA ILE A 30 26.90 19.20 -14.42
C ILE A 30 27.28 17.76 -14.01
N ALA A 31 28.56 17.51 -13.71
CA ALA A 31 29.02 16.19 -13.27
C ALA A 31 28.38 15.78 -11.93
N VAL A 32 28.31 16.69 -10.95
CA VAL A 32 27.64 16.44 -9.67
C VAL A 32 26.14 16.19 -9.87
N LEU A 33 25.46 16.98 -10.70
CA LEU A 33 24.05 16.77 -11.00
C LEU A 33 23.79 15.43 -11.71
N ALA A 34 24.67 15.03 -12.63
CA ALA A 34 24.58 13.74 -13.31
C ALA A 34 24.76 12.57 -12.32
N LEU A 35 25.72 12.67 -11.40
CA LEU A 35 25.93 11.67 -10.34
C LEU A 35 24.72 11.59 -9.40
N LEU A 36 24.19 12.73 -8.95
CA LEU A 36 22.97 12.78 -8.12
C LEU A 36 21.77 12.20 -8.86
N GLY A 37 21.59 12.53 -10.14
CA GLY A 37 20.53 11.99 -10.98
C GLY A 37 20.60 10.46 -11.11
N GLY A 38 21.82 9.92 -11.32
CA GLY A 38 22.07 8.48 -11.35
C GLY A 38 21.74 7.79 -10.03
N LEU A 39 22.18 8.37 -8.90
CA LEU A 39 21.90 7.84 -7.56
C LEU A 39 20.39 7.85 -7.25
N ILE A 40 19.68 8.92 -7.61
CA ILE A 40 18.22 9.01 -7.44
C ILE A 40 17.52 7.93 -8.26
N ALA A 41 17.90 7.75 -9.52
CA ALA A 41 17.30 6.73 -10.39
C ALA A 41 17.49 5.31 -9.81
N LEU A 42 18.67 5.01 -9.26
CA LEU A 42 18.95 3.73 -8.61
C LEU A 42 18.19 3.55 -7.29
N ALA A 43 17.99 4.62 -6.52
CA ALA A 43 17.27 4.59 -5.23
C ALA A 43 15.75 4.50 -5.39
N LEU A 44 15.17 4.95 -6.51
CA LEU A 44 13.72 4.97 -6.72
C LEU A 44 13.11 3.57 -6.84
N ASN A 45 13.79 2.63 -7.48
CA ASN A 45 13.30 1.25 -7.64
C ASN A 45 13.12 0.50 -6.30
N PRO A 46 14.14 0.41 -5.42
CA PRO A 46 13.97 -0.26 -4.14
C PRO A 46 12.94 0.45 -3.24
N ALA A 47 12.85 1.79 -3.32
CA ALA A 47 11.83 2.55 -2.59
C ALA A 47 10.40 2.14 -2.97
N ARG A 48 10.12 1.94 -4.27
CA ARG A 48 8.81 1.47 -4.75
C ARG A 48 8.46 0.07 -4.24
N THR A 49 9.42 -0.86 -4.28
CA THR A 49 9.23 -2.22 -3.75
C THR A 49 8.88 -2.20 -2.27
N SER A 50 9.56 -1.35 -1.48
CA SER A 50 9.26 -1.19 -0.06
C SER A 50 7.85 -0.61 0.17
N ILE A 51 7.43 0.39 -0.62
CA ILE A 51 6.07 0.95 -0.54
C ILE A 51 5.02 -0.12 -0.84
N ASP A 52 5.19 -0.89 -1.90
CA ASP A 52 4.25 -1.97 -2.24
C ASP A 52 4.18 -3.03 -1.13
N HIS A 53 5.33 -3.34 -0.50
CA HIS A 53 5.39 -4.27 0.62
C HIS A 53 4.70 -3.74 1.89
N PHE A 54 4.85 -2.45 2.19
CA PHE A 54 4.12 -1.79 3.27
C PHE A 54 2.62 -1.73 2.99
N ALA A 55 2.22 -1.38 1.77
CA ALA A 55 0.83 -1.37 1.34
C ALA A 55 0.21 -2.77 1.50
N ALA A 56 0.93 -3.81 1.06
CA ALA A 56 0.48 -5.18 1.23
C ALA A 56 0.37 -5.61 2.70
N THR A 57 1.30 -5.16 3.55
CA THR A 57 1.23 -5.42 5.00
C THR A 57 0.04 -4.68 5.65
N GLU A 58 -0.27 -3.45 5.23
CA GLU A 58 -1.45 -2.72 5.69
C GLU A 58 -2.73 -3.49 5.33
N THR A 59 -2.85 -4.04 4.11
CA THR A 59 -4.03 -4.86 3.75
C THR A 59 -4.18 -6.10 4.62
N LEU A 60 -3.09 -6.74 5.05
CA LEU A 60 -3.15 -7.88 5.94
C LEU A 60 -3.79 -7.50 7.28
N LEU A 61 -3.39 -6.36 7.84
CA LEU A 61 -3.96 -5.84 9.09
C LEU A 61 -5.43 -5.45 8.90
N MET A 62 -5.73 -4.69 7.84
CA MET A 62 -7.08 -4.18 7.55
C MET A 62 -8.06 -5.28 7.13
N SER A 63 -7.58 -6.43 6.64
CA SER A 63 -8.43 -7.58 6.32
C SER A 63 -9.05 -8.25 7.55
N THR A 64 -8.43 -8.10 8.73
CA THR A 64 -8.81 -8.84 9.94
C THR A 64 -10.29 -8.68 10.34
N PRO A 65 -10.84 -7.46 10.50
CA PRO A 65 -12.25 -7.31 10.84
C PRO A 65 -13.19 -7.93 9.80
N HIS A 66 -12.87 -7.83 8.52
CA HIS A 66 -13.67 -8.42 7.44
C HIS A 66 -13.63 -9.93 7.45
N ARG A 67 -12.46 -10.52 7.73
CA ARG A 67 -12.31 -11.96 7.88
C ARG A 67 -13.10 -12.47 9.07
N ILE A 68 -13.08 -11.75 10.20
CA ILE A 68 -13.84 -12.14 11.41
C ILE A 68 -15.34 -12.10 11.13
N ASP A 69 -15.87 -10.97 10.64
CA ASP A 69 -17.31 -10.82 10.32
C ASP A 69 -17.80 -11.89 9.35
N TRP A 70 -17.04 -12.15 8.28
CA TRP A 70 -17.37 -13.20 7.32
C TRP A 70 -17.33 -14.60 7.97
N SER A 71 -16.31 -14.87 8.80
CA SER A 71 -16.20 -16.14 9.55
C SER A 71 -17.37 -16.37 10.49
N GLU A 72 -17.81 -15.33 11.20
CA GLU A 72 -18.94 -15.38 12.13
C GLU A 72 -20.24 -15.66 11.40
N GLN A 73 -20.49 -15.00 10.27
CA GLN A 73 -21.68 -15.27 9.45
C GLN A 73 -21.70 -16.71 8.95
N TRP A 74 -20.57 -17.21 8.45
CA TRP A 74 -20.47 -18.60 8.02
C TRP A 74 -20.67 -19.59 9.19
N ALA A 75 -20.16 -19.27 10.39
CA ALA A 75 -20.36 -20.09 11.58
C ALA A 75 -21.84 -20.15 12.02
N ILE A 76 -22.56 -19.03 11.92
CA ILE A 76 -23.97 -18.91 12.33
C ILE A 76 -24.90 -19.58 11.32
N HIS A 77 -24.67 -19.35 10.03
CA HIS A 77 -25.59 -19.75 8.97
C HIS A 77 -25.21 -21.07 8.28
N GLY A 78 -23.96 -21.53 8.42
CA GLY A 78 -23.44 -22.71 7.72
C GLY A 78 -23.26 -22.51 6.21
N GLU A 79 -23.59 -21.33 5.70
CA GLU A 79 -23.56 -20.99 4.28
C GLU A 79 -22.51 -19.92 4.01
N ILE A 80 -21.90 -19.97 2.82
CA ILE A 80 -21.06 -18.88 2.31
C ILE A 80 -21.97 -17.66 2.17
N PRO A 81 -21.68 -16.53 2.86
CA PRO A 81 -22.49 -15.34 2.79
C PRO A 81 -22.78 -14.94 1.34
N ALA A 82 -24.05 -14.73 0.99
CA ALA A 82 -24.43 -14.26 -0.36
C ALA A 82 -24.02 -12.79 -0.57
N SER A 83 -23.73 -12.40 -1.81
CA SER A 83 -23.30 -11.04 -2.16
C SER A 83 -24.43 -10.07 -1.80
N GLY A 84 -24.17 -9.17 -0.85
CA GLY A 84 -25.18 -8.23 -0.39
C GLY A 84 -26.11 -8.75 0.71
N SER A 85 -25.76 -9.84 1.42
CA SER A 85 -26.42 -10.17 2.70
C SER A 85 -26.42 -8.94 3.62
N GLU A 86 -27.46 -8.71 4.43
CA GLU A 86 -27.53 -7.49 5.27
C GLU A 86 -26.29 -7.27 6.15
N ALA A 87 -25.58 -8.32 6.53
CA ALA A 87 -24.35 -8.21 7.29
C ALA A 87 -23.18 -7.68 6.43
N ILE A 88 -23.14 -8.04 5.14
CA ILE A 88 -22.18 -7.51 4.16
C ILE A 88 -22.63 -6.16 3.58
N THR A 89 -23.92 -5.87 3.56
CA THR A 89 -24.46 -4.57 3.12
C THR A 89 -24.39 -3.52 4.23
N ARG A 90 -24.52 -3.92 5.52
CA ARG A 90 -24.08 -3.10 6.67
C ARG A 90 -22.55 -2.96 6.71
N GLY A 91 -21.82 -3.91 6.12
CA GLY A 91 -20.36 -3.91 5.91
C GLY A 91 -19.85 -3.25 4.62
N ASN A 92 -20.71 -2.92 3.66
CA ASN A 92 -20.39 -2.15 2.44
C ASN A 92 -20.27 -0.65 2.74
N THR A 93 -20.86 -0.20 3.84
CA THR A 93 -20.16 0.80 4.64
C THR A 93 -19.12 0.07 5.45
N LEU A 94 -17.89 0.05 4.95
CA LEU A 94 -16.73 -0.41 5.70
C LEU A 94 -16.85 0.11 7.14
N ARG A 95 -17.09 -0.75 8.12
CA ARG A 95 -17.21 -0.30 9.50
C ARG A 95 -15.82 -0.26 10.09
N GLN A 96 -15.40 0.90 10.61
CA GLN A 96 -14.26 0.94 11.52
C GLN A 96 -14.52 -0.04 12.68
N SER A 97 -13.48 -0.51 13.37
CA SER A 97 -13.63 -1.40 14.54
C SER A 97 -14.54 -0.84 15.64
N ASN A 98 -14.81 0.46 15.63
CA ASN A 98 -15.75 1.17 16.50
C ASN A 98 -17.22 1.20 16.00
N GLY A 99 -17.54 0.51 14.90
CA GLY A 99 -18.90 0.41 14.35
C GLY A 99 -19.35 1.60 13.50
N ARG A 100 -18.50 2.59 13.20
CA ARG A 100 -18.84 3.71 12.31
C ARG A 100 -18.72 3.32 10.83
N SER A 101 -19.74 3.62 10.03
CA SER A 101 -19.64 3.58 8.57
C SER A 101 -18.53 4.52 8.11
N ILE A 102 -17.57 3.97 7.37
CA ILE A 102 -16.59 4.72 6.60
C ILE A 102 -17.37 5.41 5.48
N LYS A 103 -17.62 6.70 5.70
CA LYS A 103 -18.17 7.60 4.68
C LYS A 103 -17.05 8.27 3.89
N ASP A 104 -15.83 8.26 4.41
CA ASP A 104 -14.67 8.91 3.80
C ASP A 104 -13.61 7.86 3.39
N PRO A 105 -13.22 7.78 2.12
CA PRO A 105 -12.10 6.96 1.65
C PRO A 105 -10.77 7.17 2.41
N SER A 106 -10.62 8.26 3.16
CA SER A 106 -9.48 8.50 4.04
C SER A 106 -9.39 7.50 5.21
N ASP A 107 -10.52 6.93 5.65
CA ASP A 107 -10.59 5.97 6.76
C ASP A 107 -10.16 4.53 6.36
N LEU A 108 -9.95 4.26 5.07
CA LEU A 108 -9.55 2.96 4.55
C LEU A 108 -8.09 2.57 4.82
N GLY A 109 -7.31 3.51 5.34
CA GLY A 109 -5.86 3.37 5.50
C GLY A 109 -5.08 4.18 4.46
N ARG A 110 -3.77 4.24 4.68
CA ARG A 110 -2.87 5.11 3.92
C ARG A 110 -2.70 4.64 2.48
N PHE A 111 -2.63 3.34 2.26
CA PHE A 111 -2.29 2.74 0.97
C PHE A 111 -3.47 2.05 0.28
N ILE A 112 -4.67 2.04 0.87
CA ILE A 112 -5.84 1.35 0.33
C ILE A 112 -6.79 2.36 -0.32
N SER A 113 -7.18 2.10 -1.58
CA SER A 113 -8.11 2.95 -2.35
C SER A 113 -9.54 2.45 -2.23
N SER A 114 -9.76 1.14 -2.24
CA SER A 114 -11.07 0.52 -2.10
C SER A 114 -10.96 -0.89 -1.54
N VAL A 115 -12.07 -1.39 -1.03
CA VAL A 115 -12.24 -2.78 -0.60
C VAL A 115 -13.51 -3.29 -1.26
N ASP A 116 -13.40 -4.37 -2.02
CA ASP A 116 -14.51 -5.08 -2.66
C ASP A 116 -14.69 -6.42 -1.92
N GLN A 117 -15.75 -6.49 -1.10
CA GLN A 117 -16.14 -7.73 -0.44
C GLN A 117 -17.17 -8.44 -1.30
N ARG A 118 -16.71 -9.41 -2.09
CA ARG A 118 -17.59 -10.28 -2.87
C ARG A 118 -17.88 -11.52 -2.09
N ALA A 119 -18.97 -11.45 -1.33
CA ALA A 119 -19.44 -12.54 -0.51
C ALA A 119 -19.66 -13.85 -1.29
N THR A 120 -20.26 -13.76 -2.50
CA THR A 120 -20.48 -14.91 -3.39
C THR A 120 -19.20 -15.64 -3.78
N ASP A 121 -18.08 -14.91 -3.87
CA ASP A 121 -16.79 -15.46 -4.25
C ASP A 121 -15.94 -15.85 -3.03
N GLY A 122 -16.47 -15.74 -1.79
CA GLY A 122 -15.73 -15.99 -0.55
C GLY A 122 -14.45 -15.18 -0.43
N MET A 123 -14.47 -13.95 -0.96
CA MET A 123 -13.27 -13.16 -1.23
C MET A 123 -13.41 -11.71 -0.77
N ILE A 124 -12.33 -11.19 -0.21
CA ILE A 124 -12.14 -9.78 0.11
C ILE A 124 -11.00 -9.27 -0.77
N VAL A 125 -11.26 -8.28 -1.62
CA VAL A 125 -10.24 -7.70 -2.50
C VAL A 125 -9.93 -6.28 -2.04
N PHE A 126 -8.67 -6.02 -1.73
CA PHE A 126 -8.17 -4.68 -1.47
C PHE A 126 -7.54 -4.13 -2.74
N THR A 127 -7.93 -2.92 -3.12
CA THR A 127 -7.27 -2.15 -4.18
C THR A 127 -6.34 -1.13 -3.53
N LEU A 128 -5.12 -1.01 -4.04
CA LEU A 128 -4.09 -0.13 -3.50
C LEU A 128 -4.07 1.22 -4.21
N LYS A 129 -3.75 2.27 -3.47
CA LYS A 129 -3.50 3.62 -3.98
C LYS A 129 -2.18 3.63 -4.76
N ALA A 130 -2.25 3.50 -6.08
CA ALA A 130 -1.13 3.63 -7.00
C ALA A 130 -1.58 4.24 -8.34
N PRO A 131 -0.65 4.71 -9.19
CA PRO A 131 -0.96 5.04 -10.59
C PRO A 131 -1.59 3.83 -11.30
N ALA A 132 -2.50 4.09 -12.25
CA ALA A 132 -3.17 3.01 -12.97
C ALA A 132 -2.18 2.15 -13.79
N PRO A 133 -2.38 0.81 -13.86
CA PRO A 133 -3.42 0.04 -13.18
C PRO A 133 -3.17 -0.10 -11.67
N GLN A 134 -4.24 0.06 -10.87
CA GLN A 134 -4.13 -0.06 -9.41
C GLN A 134 -3.90 -1.52 -9.00
N PRO A 135 -2.86 -1.83 -8.19
CA PRO A 135 -2.61 -3.17 -7.73
C PRO A 135 -3.66 -3.62 -6.72
N THR A 136 -3.84 -4.93 -6.63
CA THR A 136 -4.87 -5.59 -5.84
C THR A 136 -4.29 -6.73 -5.03
N ILE A 137 -4.85 -6.96 -3.85
CA ILE A 137 -4.54 -8.10 -2.98
C ILE A 137 -5.86 -8.75 -2.58
N ALA A 138 -5.99 -10.05 -2.85
CA ALA A 138 -7.17 -10.81 -2.49
C ALA A 138 -6.93 -11.66 -1.24
N PHE A 139 -7.92 -11.71 -0.36
CA PHE A 139 -8.04 -12.68 0.73
C PHE A 139 -9.18 -13.62 0.39
N ARG A 140 -8.94 -14.93 0.45
CA ARG A 140 -9.89 -15.96 0.03
C ARG A 140 -10.11 -16.95 1.15
N ALA A 141 -11.36 -17.31 1.40
CA ALA A 141 -11.67 -18.41 2.30
C ALA A 141 -11.28 -19.75 1.67
N ALA A 142 -10.88 -20.71 2.50
CA ALA A 142 -10.73 -22.10 2.12
C ALA A 142 -11.29 -23.01 3.23
N PHE A 143 -11.92 -24.10 2.81
CA PHE A 143 -12.65 -25.02 3.68
C PHE A 143 -12.02 -26.39 3.66
N GLY A 144 -11.76 -26.96 4.82
CA GLY A 144 -11.18 -28.28 5.01
C GLY A 144 -12.15 -29.29 5.64
N PRO A 145 -11.68 -30.52 5.90
CA PRO A 145 -12.46 -31.54 6.60
C PRO A 145 -12.67 -31.19 8.08
N GLY A 146 -13.86 -31.49 8.63
CA GLY A 146 -14.24 -31.30 10.03
C GLY A 146 -15.61 -30.61 10.22
N GLU A 147 -15.95 -30.22 11.46
CA GLU A 147 -17.17 -29.49 11.78
C GLU A 147 -16.96 -27.96 11.74
N SER A 148 -17.98 -27.23 11.26
CA SER A 148 -17.99 -25.76 11.29
C SER A 148 -17.94 -25.26 12.74
N PRO A 149 -17.17 -24.19 13.07
CA PRO A 149 -16.38 -23.34 12.19
C PRO A 149 -14.88 -23.68 12.12
N ALA A 150 -14.43 -24.77 12.74
CA ALA A 150 -13.00 -25.11 12.85
C ALA A 150 -12.34 -25.46 11.51
N THR A 151 -13.12 -25.57 10.43
CA THR A 151 -12.66 -26.00 9.10
C THR A 151 -12.34 -24.87 8.12
N MET A 152 -12.44 -23.61 8.53
CA MET A 152 -12.15 -22.49 7.64
C MET A 152 -10.80 -21.85 7.91
N LEU A 153 -10.07 -21.54 6.84
CA LEU A 153 -8.88 -20.68 6.88
C LEU A 153 -8.96 -19.58 5.82
N TRP A 154 -8.13 -18.55 6.00
CA TRP A 154 -8.00 -17.46 5.04
C TRP A 154 -6.65 -17.51 4.34
N LEU A 155 -6.69 -17.56 3.02
CA LEU A 155 -5.54 -17.47 2.13
C LEU A 155 -5.34 -16.03 1.72
N CYS A 156 -4.16 -15.48 2.02
CA CYS A 156 -3.77 -14.16 1.51
C CYS A 156 -3.07 -14.29 0.16
N GLY A 157 -3.37 -13.40 -0.77
CA GLY A 157 -2.63 -13.27 -2.01
C GLY A 157 -2.61 -14.58 -2.80
N ARG A 158 -1.38 -14.97 -3.15
CA ARG A 158 -1.05 -16.18 -3.90
C ARG A 158 -0.72 -17.37 -3.00
N ALA A 159 -0.94 -17.27 -1.69
CA ALA A 159 -0.64 -18.35 -0.75
C ALA A 159 -1.19 -19.71 -1.22
N LEU A 160 -0.35 -20.74 -1.09
CA LEU A 160 -0.72 -22.11 -1.45
C LEU A 160 -1.85 -22.61 -0.57
N VAL A 161 -2.79 -23.34 -1.17
CA VAL A 161 -3.88 -23.99 -0.43
C VAL A 161 -3.31 -25.20 0.30
N PRO A 162 -3.44 -25.29 1.64
CA PRO A 162 -3.02 -26.48 2.39
C PRO A 162 -3.75 -27.74 1.89
N ARG A 163 -3.09 -28.90 1.98
CA ARG A 163 -3.69 -30.17 1.57
C ARG A 163 -4.98 -30.44 2.35
N GLY A 164 -6.00 -30.93 1.65
CA GLY A 164 -7.32 -31.20 2.23
C GLY A 164 -8.25 -29.99 2.28
N PHE A 165 -7.78 -28.78 1.97
CA PHE A 165 -8.62 -27.59 1.88
C PHE A 165 -9.03 -27.30 0.44
N VAL A 166 -10.25 -26.80 0.27
CA VAL A 166 -10.82 -26.32 -1.00
C VAL A 166 -11.01 -24.82 -0.89
N ARG A 167 -10.31 -24.06 -1.73
CA ARG A 167 -10.46 -22.60 -1.78
C ARG A 167 -11.78 -22.19 -2.43
N VAL A 168 -12.29 -21.03 -2.05
CA VAL A 168 -13.41 -20.36 -2.72
C VAL A 168 -12.91 -19.21 -3.56
N GLY A 169 -13.47 -19.06 -4.77
CA GLY A 169 -13.14 -17.97 -5.69
C GLY A 169 -11.78 -18.12 -6.40
N ALA A 170 -11.59 -17.25 -7.40
CA ALA A 170 -10.34 -17.13 -8.16
C ALA A 170 -9.35 -16.20 -7.45
N ASP A 171 -8.04 -16.34 -7.68
CA ASP A 171 -7.09 -15.33 -7.21
C ASP A 171 -7.24 -14.04 -8.02
N ARG A 172 -7.41 -12.90 -7.33
CA ARG A 172 -7.45 -11.56 -7.94
C ARG A 172 -6.27 -10.68 -7.53
N THR A 173 -5.22 -11.27 -6.98
CA THR A 173 -3.99 -10.59 -6.58
C THR A 173 -3.14 -10.27 -7.80
N SER A 174 -2.97 -8.98 -8.08
CA SER A 174 -2.17 -8.52 -9.23
C SER A 174 -0.72 -8.22 -8.86
N LEU A 175 -0.40 -8.03 -7.58
CA LEU A 175 0.99 -7.89 -7.14
C LEU A 175 1.80 -9.17 -7.41
N VAL A 176 3.05 -8.99 -7.82
CA VAL A 176 4.02 -10.09 -7.97
C VAL A 176 4.51 -10.58 -6.59
N ASP A 177 4.87 -11.86 -6.46
CA ASP A 177 5.23 -12.47 -5.18
C ASP A 177 6.36 -11.74 -4.43
N ALA A 178 7.34 -11.20 -5.14
CA ALA A 178 8.44 -10.43 -4.53
C ALA A 178 7.97 -9.20 -3.74
N LYS A 179 6.80 -8.64 -4.09
CA LYS A 179 6.20 -7.47 -3.43
C LYS A 179 5.20 -7.86 -2.32
N LEU A 180 4.76 -9.12 -2.29
CA LEU A 180 3.86 -9.62 -1.27
C LEU A 180 4.63 -9.93 0.02
N PRO A 181 4.01 -9.80 1.20
CA PRO A 181 4.60 -10.30 2.44
C PRO A 181 4.59 -11.83 2.45
N SER A 182 5.49 -12.41 3.24
CA SER A 182 5.69 -13.88 3.30
C SER A 182 4.37 -14.68 3.41
N PRO A 183 3.39 -14.31 4.27
CA PRO A 183 2.13 -15.06 4.39
C PRO A 183 1.23 -15.03 3.15
N CYS A 184 1.52 -14.15 2.17
CA CYS A 184 0.71 -13.94 0.98
C CYS A 184 1.36 -14.46 -0.31
N ARG A 185 2.58 -15.03 -0.22
CA ARG A 185 3.34 -15.54 -1.37
C ARG A 185 2.95 -16.97 -1.72
N GLY A 186 2.94 -17.29 -3.01
CA GLY A 186 2.65 -18.65 -3.51
C GLY A 186 3.87 -19.55 -3.70
N THR A 187 5.07 -19.01 -3.56
CA THR A 187 6.33 -19.73 -3.74
C THR A 187 7.06 -19.83 -2.41
N SER A 188 7.25 -21.05 -1.90
CA SER A 188 8.27 -21.38 -0.89
C SER A 188 9.62 -21.53 -1.57
#